data_AF-A0A936KIN3-F1
#
_entry.id   AF-A0A936KIN3-F1
#
_cell.length_a   1.000
_cell.length_b   1.000
_cell.length_c   1.000
_cell.angle_alpha   90.00
_cell.angle_beta   90.00
_cell.angle_gamma   90.00
#
_symmetry.space_group_name_H-M   'P 1'
#
loop_
_entity.id
_entity.type
_entity.pdbx_description
1 polymer ?
#
loop_
_entity_poly.entity_id
_entity_poly.type
_entity_poly.pdbx_seq_one_letter_code
_entity_poly.pdbx_strand_id
1 'polypeptide(L)'
;MPNLKNLEKEVAITYYRKGVELFEKQKVREIDEEGSGNYIAFVDDGKNSFDVQIKINSKTFDITENNCDCSESTPFCQHKVAVSLQIAKKGTIKTKVIANKLKMKKKSKVETLLDNTSELDLRNWVLELFTKDKSIAIQFSQRFEGDNILLDKDAIIQKTNELAKVVLGRKKFIQLSNLIKIFELWKPFHENILNKILPILHEEHKLLILLSLLDTIHEYEYNLDTNSNKFVKYIDLIFEKIENAILVSNEENRYKILSDLIKNIKKINYRTRFLIIILKTIETFPKEKSDKIFFEFMLLFPSVLRFEYSIKKELYITTMKLDKLPSYYDKILPSVHDDEYNTQVVVELIKYKIYDYGITFALEAIKNTDSYKNKIKLYTNIIQIYSELGDKINTNKYQKLFARYI
;
A
#
# COMPACT_ATOMS: atom_id res chain seq x y z
N MET A 1 23.43 -5.89 -25.26
CA MET A 1 24.53 -6.87 -25.10
C MET A 1 25.04 -6.77 -23.67
N PRO A 2 25.51 -7.87 -23.07
CA PRO A 2 25.86 -7.89 -21.65
C PRO A 2 27.05 -6.98 -21.31
N ASN A 3 27.05 -6.41 -20.11
CA ASN A 3 28.22 -5.76 -19.53
C ASN A 3 29.09 -6.79 -18.78
N LEU A 4 30.41 -6.74 -18.98
CA LEU A 4 31.36 -7.67 -18.35
C LEU A 4 31.24 -7.71 -16.82
N LYS A 5 30.82 -6.60 -16.19
CA LYS A 5 30.65 -6.46 -14.74
C LYS A 5 29.36 -7.09 -14.20
N ASN A 6 28.37 -7.32 -15.06
CA ASN A 6 27.02 -7.75 -14.69
C ASN A 6 26.57 -9.03 -15.41
N LEU A 7 27.50 -9.81 -15.98
CA LEU A 7 27.19 -11.02 -16.76
C LEU A 7 26.22 -11.97 -16.05
N GLU A 8 26.32 -12.12 -14.73
CA GLU A 8 25.42 -12.97 -13.91
C GLU A 8 23.95 -12.55 -14.00
N LYS A 9 23.68 -11.25 -14.17
CA LYS A 9 22.32 -10.69 -14.20
C LYS A 9 21.76 -10.55 -15.60
N GLU A 10 22.63 -10.50 -16.60
CA GLU A 10 22.29 -10.12 -17.98
C GLU A 10 22.33 -11.31 -18.95
N VAL A 11 22.88 -12.46 -18.53
CA VAL A 11 22.89 -13.72 -19.29
C VAL A 11 21.93 -14.70 -18.62
N ALA A 12 21.21 -15.49 -19.43
CA ALA A 12 20.36 -16.55 -18.92
C ALA A 12 21.15 -17.49 -17.98
N ILE A 13 20.58 -17.74 -16.81
CA ILE A 13 21.30 -18.34 -15.68
C ILE A 13 21.90 -19.72 -16.01
N THR A 14 21.26 -20.48 -16.90
CA THR A 14 21.73 -21.78 -17.39
C THR A 14 23.08 -21.67 -18.14
N TYR A 15 23.20 -20.73 -19.07
CA TYR A 15 24.42 -20.49 -19.84
C TYR A 15 25.51 -19.82 -18.99
N TYR A 16 25.13 -18.90 -18.11
CA TYR A 16 26.06 -18.30 -17.17
C TYR A 16 26.72 -19.38 -16.28
N ARG A 17 25.93 -20.30 -15.73
CA ARG A 17 26.42 -21.41 -14.87
C ARG A 17 27.38 -22.34 -15.61
N LYS A 18 27.01 -22.81 -16.81
CA LYS A 18 27.88 -23.67 -17.63
C LYS A 18 29.18 -22.95 -18.01
N GLY A 19 29.10 -21.66 -18.32
CA GLY A 19 30.29 -20.87 -18.64
C GLY A 19 31.24 -20.67 -17.46
N VAL A 20 30.71 -20.49 -16.25
CA VAL A 20 31.51 -20.47 -15.01
C VAL A 20 32.24 -21.80 -14.82
N GLU A 21 31.57 -22.93 -15.05
CA GLU A 21 32.18 -24.25 -14.92
C GLU A 21 33.35 -24.44 -15.90
N LEU A 22 33.18 -24.04 -17.16
CA LEU A 22 34.25 -24.07 -18.17
C LEU A 22 35.44 -23.18 -17.77
N PHE A 23 35.16 -21.98 -17.23
CA PHE A 23 36.18 -21.07 -16.73
C PHE A 23 36.94 -21.62 -15.51
N GLU A 24 36.24 -22.18 -14.52
CA GLU A 24 36.84 -22.75 -13.31
C GLU A 24 37.70 -23.98 -13.62
N LYS A 25 37.25 -24.81 -14.58
CA LYS A 25 38.01 -25.96 -15.10
C LYS A 25 39.15 -25.57 -16.05
N GLN A 26 39.42 -24.27 -16.21
CA GLN A 26 40.48 -23.72 -17.07
C GLN A 26 40.40 -24.20 -18.52
N LYS A 27 39.18 -24.27 -19.06
CA LYS A 27 38.92 -24.73 -20.43
C LYS A 27 39.10 -23.67 -21.51
N VAL A 28 39.39 -22.43 -21.12
CA VAL A 28 39.70 -21.33 -22.05
C VAL A 28 41.20 -21.31 -22.33
N ARG A 29 41.59 -21.55 -23.58
CA ARG A 29 42.97 -21.59 -24.08
C ARG A 29 43.25 -20.40 -25.01
N GLU A 30 44.54 -20.05 -25.12
CA GLU A 30 45.07 -19.12 -26.14
C GLU A 30 44.24 -17.84 -26.30
N ILE A 31 43.93 -17.20 -25.17
CA ILE A 31 43.26 -15.90 -25.20
C ILE A 31 44.24 -14.78 -25.51
N ASP A 32 44.08 -14.23 -26.72
CA ASP A 32 44.89 -13.15 -27.31
C ASP A 32 44.03 -11.92 -27.60
N GLU A 33 44.67 -10.74 -27.60
CA GLU A 33 44.02 -9.46 -27.90
C GLU A 33 44.46 -8.96 -29.28
N GLU A 34 43.60 -9.11 -30.29
CA GLU A 34 43.83 -8.63 -31.66
C GLU A 34 43.29 -7.21 -31.83
N GLY A 35 44.03 -6.24 -31.31
CA GLY A 35 43.65 -4.82 -31.29
C GLY A 35 42.83 -4.44 -30.06
N SER A 36 42.76 -3.15 -29.76
CA SER A 36 42.25 -2.68 -28.45
C SER A 36 40.83 -3.15 -28.16
N GLY A 37 40.71 -3.99 -27.11
CA GLY A 37 39.44 -4.50 -26.62
C GLY A 37 38.84 -5.64 -27.42
N ASN A 38 39.54 -6.22 -28.41
CA ASN A 38 39.08 -7.36 -29.20
C ASN A 38 39.83 -8.63 -28.79
N TYR A 39 39.12 -9.59 -28.21
CA TYR A 39 39.69 -10.82 -27.67
C TYR A 39 39.24 -12.03 -28.47
N ILE A 40 40.17 -12.93 -28.78
CA ILE A 40 39.92 -14.22 -29.42
C ILE A 40 40.47 -15.31 -28.50
N ALA A 41 39.71 -16.39 -28.33
CA ALA A 41 40.11 -17.52 -27.50
C ALA A 41 39.45 -18.82 -27.99
N PHE A 42 40.06 -19.94 -27.59
CA PHE A 42 39.50 -21.28 -27.79
C PHE A 42 38.90 -21.80 -26.49
N VAL A 43 37.72 -22.42 -26.53
CA VAL A 43 37.08 -23.02 -25.35
C VAL A 43 36.84 -24.51 -25.58
N ASP A 44 37.49 -25.34 -24.78
CA ASP A 44 37.31 -26.80 -24.81
C ASP A 44 36.05 -27.21 -24.05
N ASP A 45 35.08 -27.78 -24.74
CA ASP A 45 33.85 -28.30 -24.14
C ASP A 45 33.65 -29.75 -24.61
N GLY A 46 34.00 -30.69 -23.73
CA GLY A 46 34.03 -32.12 -24.02
C GLY A 46 35.17 -32.50 -24.98
N LYS A 47 34.81 -33.05 -26.15
CA LYS A 47 35.76 -33.45 -27.21
C LYS A 47 35.97 -32.39 -28.28
N ASN A 48 35.22 -31.28 -28.19
CA ASN A 48 35.22 -30.22 -29.18
C ASN A 48 35.90 -28.97 -28.60
N SER A 49 36.46 -28.15 -29.49
CA SER A 49 37.03 -26.84 -29.19
C SER A 49 36.28 -25.81 -30.03
N PHE A 50 35.91 -24.70 -29.41
CA PHE A 50 35.10 -23.66 -30.02
C PHE A 50 35.86 -22.33 -30.08
N ASP A 51 35.79 -21.65 -31.22
CA ASP A 51 36.38 -20.34 -31.46
C ASP A 51 35.43 -19.26 -30.95
N VAL A 52 35.92 -18.45 -30.01
CA VAL A 52 35.13 -17.42 -29.35
C VAL A 52 35.82 -16.07 -29.50
N GLN A 53 35.07 -15.10 -30.01
CA GLN A 53 35.50 -13.72 -30.13
C GLN A 53 34.63 -12.82 -29.26
N ILE A 54 35.23 -11.95 -28.45
CA ILE A 54 34.55 -10.96 -27.61
C ILE A 54 35.22 -9.60 -27.78
N LYS A 55 34.45 -8.60 -28.22
CA LYS A 55 34.90 -7.21 -28.30
C LYS A 55 34.24 -6.36 -27.23
N ILE A 56 35.04 -5.57 -26.53
CA ILE A 56 34.64 -4.82 -25.34
C ILE A 56 34.96 -3.34 -25.55
N ASN A 57 34.04 -2.47 -25.15
CA ASN A 57 34.34 -1.05 -25.02
C ASN A 57 35.24 -0.81 -23.79
N SER A 58 36.48 -0.37 -24.02
CA SER A 58 37.50 -0.16 -22.98
C SER A 58 37.14 0.86 -21.90
N LYS A 59 36.11 1.70 -22.11
CA LYS A 59 35.61 2.68 -21.12
C LYS A 59 34.45 2.14 -20.30
N THR A 60 33.45 1.54 -20.95
CA THR A 60 32.19 1.13 -20.28
C THR A 60 32.18 -0.33 -19.86
N PHE A 61 33.06 -1.16 -20.43
CA PHE A 61 33.08 -2.63 -20.29
C PHE A 61 31.85 -3.33 -20.87
N ASP A 62 31.13 -2.66 -21.77
CA ASP A 62 30.06 -3.28 -22.53
C ASP A 62 30.64 -4.16 -23.63
N ILE A 63 30.08 -5.35 -23.80
CA ILE A 63 30.40 -6.21 -24.93
C ILE A 63 29.71 -5.63 -26.16
N THR A 64 30.47 -5.16 -27.13
CA THR A 64 29.95 -4.52 -28.35
C THR A 64 29.74 -5.53 -29.46
N GLU A 65 30.61 -6.54 -29.56
CA GLU A 65 30.53 -7.63 -30.54
C GLU A 65 30.88 -8.94 -29.84
N ASN A 66 30.22 -10.03 -30.22
CA ASN A 66 30.54 -11.36 -29.73
C ASN A 66 30.20 -12.42 -30.78
N ASN A 67 31.08 -13.39 -30.95
CA ASN A 67 30.88 -14.51 -31.85
C ASN A 67 31.34 -15.82 -31.19
N CYS A 68 30.67 -16.91 -31.52
CA CYS A 68 31.07 -18.25 -31.15
C CYS A 68 30.56 -19.21 -32.23
N ASP A 69 31.39 -20.14 -32.64
CA ASP A 69 31.10 -21.18 -33.64
C ASP A 69 30.32 -22.38 -33.09
N CYS A 70 29.89 -22.34 -31.83
CA CYS A 70 29.03 -23.38 -31.25
C CYS A 70 27.64 -23.40 -31.91
N SER A 71 26.98 -24.56 -31.91
CA SER A 71 25.66 -24.74 -32.51
C SER A 71 24.49 -24.11 -31.73
N GLU A 72 24.77 -23.39 -30.63
CA GLU A 72 23.73 -22.74 -29.82
C GLU A 72 23.19 -21.50 -30.54
N SER A 73 21.88 -21.44 -30.74
CA SER A 73 21.21 -20.29 -31.37
C SER A 73 21.04 -19.08 -30.44
N THR A 74 21.62 -19.13 -29.23
CA THR A 74 21.42 -18.08 -28.23
C THR A 74 22.35 -16.89 -28.47
N PRO A 75 21.90 -15.66 -28.15
CA PRO A 75 22.75 -14.48 -28.29
C PRO A 75 24.06 -14.58 -27.50
N PHE A 76 24.05 -15.28 -26.36
CA PHE A 76 25.20 -15.39 -25.47
C PHE A 76 25.30 -16.80 -24.83
N CYS A 77 26.11 -17.67 -25.45
CA CYS A 77 26.32 -19.06 -25.02
C CYS A 77 27.31 -19.19 -23.85
N GLN A 78 27.46 -20.41 -23.32
CA GLN A 78 28.37 -20.74 -22.22
C GLN A 78 29.85 -20.45 -22.54
N HIS A 79 30.28 -20.65 -23.80
CA HIS A 79 31.67 -20.41 -24.19
C HIS A 79 32.01 -18.91 -24.15
N LYS A 80 31.08 -18.06 -24.63
CA LYS A 80 31.20 -16.59 -24.55
C LYS A 80 31.29 -16.11 -23.09
N VAL A 81 30.54 -16.73 -22.18
CA VAL A 81 30.64 -16.45 -20.74
C VAL A 81 32.02 -16.84 -20.20
N ALA A 82 32.52 -18.04 -20.51
CA ALA A 82 33.80 -18.53 -20.03
C ALA A 82 34.96 -17.60 -20.45
N VAL A 83 34.98 -17.17 -21.71
CA VAL A 83 35.97 -16.21 -22.23
C VAL A 83 35.82 -14.85 -21.55
N SER A 84 34.60 -14.36 -21.38
CA SER A 84 34.36 -13.07 -20.71
C SER A 84 34.88 -13.05 -19.26
N LEU A 85 34.71 -14.15 -18.52
CA LEU A 85 35.27 -14.31 -17.18
C LEU A 85 36.80 -14.39 -17.21
N GLN A 86 37.37 -15.05 -18.21
CA GLN A 86 38.82 -15.14 -18.40
C GLN A 86 39.45 -13.77 -18.72
N ILE A 87 38.79 -12.94 -19.55
CA ILE A 87 39.19 -11.54 -19.82
C ILE A 87 39.17 -10.74 -18.52
N ALA A 88 38.11 -10.88 -17.72
CA ALA A 88 38.00 -10.20 -16.43
C ALA A 88 39.10 -10.63 -15.43
N LYS A 89 39.56 -11.90 -15.50
CA LYS A 89 40.61 -12.47 -14.63
C LYS A 89 42.04 -12.10 -15.06
N LYS A 90 42.38 -12.14 -16.35
CA LYS A 90 43.74 -11.90 -16.89
C LYS A 90 44.22 -10.43 -16.79
N GLY A 91 43.39 -9.53 -16.29
CA GLY A 91 43.42 -8.09 -16.52
C GLY A 91 44.75 -7.35 -16.76
N THR A 92 44.70 -6.45 -17.75
CA THR A 92 45.51 -5.21 -17.77
C THR A 92 45.18 -4.32 -16.54
N ILE A 93 46.01 -3.30 -16.24
CA ILE A 93 45.96 -2.48 -15.00
C ILE A 93 44.55 -1.98 -14.62
N LYS A 94 43.65 -1.75 -15.59
CA LYS A 94 42.27 -1.27 -15.37
C LYS A 94 41.25 -2.37 -15.02
N THR A 95 41.60 -3.65 -15.18
CA THR A 95 40.74 -4.84 -14.93
C THR A 95 40.99 -5.51 -13.58
N LYS A 96 42.10 -5.20 -12.89
CA LYS A 96 42.36 -5.67 -11.51
C LYS A 96 41.29 -5.23 -10.50
N VAL A 97 40.66 -4.07 -10.73
CA VAL A 97 39.53 -3.58 -9.92
C VAL A 97 38.28 -4.44 -10.10
N ILE A 98 38.12 -5.10 -11.26
CA ILE A 98 36.99 -5.97 -11.59
C ILE A 98 37.19 -7.35 -10.96
N ALA A 99 38.40 -7.92 -11.02
CA ALA A 99 38.73 -9.17 -10.34
C ALA A 99 38.50 -9.12 -8.82
N ASN A 100 38.77 -7.97 -8.17
CA ASN A 100 38.50 -7.78 -6.74
C ASN A 100 37.01 -7.55 -6.39
N LYS A 101 36.19 -7.07 -7.35
CA LYS A 101 34.72 -6.99 -7.19
C LYS A 101 34.00 -8.30 -7.52
N LEU A 102 34.62 -9.16 -8.34
CA LEU A 102 34.16 -10.51 -8.69
C LEU A 102 34.50 -11.58 -7.63
N LYS A 103 34.73 -11.21 -6.37
CA LYS A 103 34.68 -12.22 -5.29
C LYS A 103 33.28 -12.78 -5.26
N MET A 104 33.09 -13.93 -5.93
CA MET A 104 31.86 -14.71 -5.94
C MET A 104 31.39 -14.81 -4.49
N LYS A 105 30.20 -14.28 -4.24
CA LYS A 105 29.53 -14.41 -2.95
C LYS A 105 29.53 -15.90 -2.62
N LYS A 106 30.19 -16.29 -1.53
CA LYS A 106 30.27 -17.70 -1.12
C LYS A 106 28.85 -18.20 -1.00
N LYS A 107 28.45 -19.12 -1.88
CA LYS A 107 27.11 -19.70 -1.87
C LYS A 107 26.83 -20.28 -0.49
N SER A 108 25.67 -19.98 0.04
CA SER A 108 25.18 -20.59 1.26
C SER A 108 25.03 -22.10 1.06
N LYS A 109 25.07 -22.86 2.16
CA LYS A 109 24.84 -24.31 2.13
C LYS A 109 23.54 -24.69 1.41
N VAL A 110 22.49 -23.85 1.54
CA VAL A 110 21.20 -24.06 0.89
C VAL A 110 21.29 -23.86 -0.62
N GLU A 111 21.95 -22.81 -1.09
CA GLU A 111 22.17 -22.57 -2.52
C GLU A 111 22.97 -23.69 -3.16
N THR A 112 24.00 -24.21 -2.48
CA THR A 112 24.77 -25.37 -2.96
C THR A 112 23.91 -26.64 -3.04
N LEU A 113 23.02 -26.86 -2.07
CA LEU A 113 22.10 -28.00 -2.11
C LEU A 113 21.08 -27.87 -3.26
N LEU A 114 20.52 -26.68 -3.47
CA LEU A 114 19.59 -26.42 -4.58
C LEU A 114 20.26 -26.64 -5.94
N ASP A 115 21.53 -26.24 -6.09
CA ASP A 115 22.28 -26.40 -7.34
C ASP A 115 22.66 -27.87 -7.62
N ASN A 116 22.83 -28.69 -6.59
CA ASN A 116 23.24 -30.09 -6.71
C ASN A 116 22.07 -31.08 -6.70
N THR A 117 20.85 -30.62 -6.43
CA THR A 117 19.65 -31.47 -6.41
C THR A 117 19.04 -31.51 -7.82
N SER A 118 18.63 -32.69 -8.29
CA SER A 118 18.00 -32.81 -9.60
C SER A 118 16.66 -32.05 -9.65
N GLU A 119 16.29 -31.55 -10.83
CA GLU A 119 15.01 -30.85 -11.02
C GLU A 119 13.81 -31.72 -10.65
N LEU A 120 13.90 -33.03 -10.91
CA LEU A 120 12.85 -34.00 -10.57
C LEU A 120 12.71 -34.18 -9.05
N ASP A 121 13.82 -34.30 -8.34
CA ASP A 121 13.82 -34.43 -6.88
C ASP A 121 13.33 -33.15 -6.20
N LEU A 122 13.74 -31.99 -6.71
CA LEU A 122 13.23 -30.69 -6.26
C LEU A 122 11.72 -30.59 -6.48
N ARG A 123 11.22 -30.97 -7.66
CA ARG A 123 9.79 -30.95 -7.97
C ARG A 123 9.01 -31.87 -7.03
N ASN A 124 9.49 -33.08 -6.81
CA ASN A 124 8.86 -34.05 -5.90
C ASN A 124 8.87 -33.53 -4.46
N TRP A 125 10.00 -32.99 -3.99
CA TRP A 125 10.10 -32.40 -2.65
C TRP A 125 9.14 -31.21 -2.46
N VAL A 126 9.02 -30.34 -3.47
CA VAL A 126 8.06 -29.22 -3.46
C VAL A 126 6.62 -29.73 -3.41
N LEU A 127 6.28 -30.77 -4.19
CA LEU A 127 4.95 -31.40 -4.14
C LEU A 127 4.66 -32.02 -2.77
N GLU A 128 5.63 -32.71 -2.17
CA GLU A 128 5.50 -33.20 -0.80
C GLU A 128 5.28 -32.05 0.20
N LEU A 129 5.99 -30.95 0.03
CA LEU A 129 5.84 -29.76 0.86
C LEU A 129 4.42 -29.19 0.75
N PHE A 130 3.84 -29.15 -0.45
CA PHE A 130 2.45 -28.72 -0.67
C PHE A 130 1.42 -29.63 0.01
N THR A 131 1.69 -30.95 0.06
CA THR A 131 0.81 -31.87 0.78
C THR A 131 0.88 -31.68 2.29
N LYS A 132 2.07 -31.32 2.82
CA LYS A 132 2.30 -31.09 4.25
C LYS A 132 1.77 -29.74 4.71
N ASP A 133 1.89 -28.70 3.88
CA ASP A 133 1.43 -27.35 4.19
C ASP A 133 0.71 -26.71 3.00
N LYS A 134 -0.63 -26.71 3.09
CA LYS A 134 -1.51 -26.09 2.08
C LYS A 134 -1.27 -24.58 1.92
N SER A 135 -0.77 -23.89 2.94
CA SER A 135 -0.49 -22.46 2.83
C SER A 135 0.65 -22.19 1.85
N ILE A 136 1.67 -23.07 1.82
CA ILE A 136 2.79 -22.94 0.89
C ILE A 136 2.35 -23.26 -0.54
N ALA A 137 1.48 -24.26 -0.72
CA ALA A 137 0.87 -24.56 -2.01
C ALA A 137 0.13 -23.34 -2.58
N ILE A 138 -0.64 -22.66 -1.74
CA ILE A 138 -1.38 -21.44 -2.12
C ILE A 138 -0.43 -20.29 -2.45
N GLN A 139 0.62 -20.06 -1.65
CA GLN A 139 1.61 -19.02 -1.96
C GLN A 139 2.31 -19.29 -3.28
N PHE A 140 2.62 -20.55 -3.57
CA PHE A 140 3.17 -20.97 -4.85
C PHE A 140 2.19 -20.67 -6.00
N SER A 141 0.93 -21.10 -5.90
CA SER A 141 -0.10 -20.78 -6.90
C SER A 141 -0.23 -19.27 -7.09
N GLN A 142 -0.41 -18.48 -6.03
CA GLN A 142 -0.50 -17.02 -6.14
C GLN A 142 0.72 -16.36 -6.79
N ARG A 143 1.89 -16.99 -6.71
CA ARG A 143 3.13 -16.47 -7.29
C ARG A 143 3.28 -16.80 -8.78
N PHE A 144 2.79 -17.96 -9.22
CA PHE A 144 3.07 -18.51 -10.55
C PHE A 144 1.84 -18.70 -11.45
N GLU A 145 0.66 -18.82 -10.86
CA GLU A 145 -0.63 -18.80 -11.54
C GLU A 145 -0.88 -17.33 -11.92
N GLY A 146 -0.81 -17.01 -13.21
CA GLY A 146 -0.88 -15.63 -13.71
C GLY A 146 -2.15 -14.88 -13.31
N ASP A 147 -2.27 -13.62 -13.74
CA ASP A 147 -3.29 -12.66 -13.29
C ASP A 147 -4.76 -12.95 -13.69
N ASN A 148 -5.15 -14.19 -13.94
CA ASN A 148 -6.52 -14.56 -14.28
C ASN A 148 -7.41 -14.71 -13.03
N ILE A 149 -7.62 -13.59 -12.32
CA ILE A 149 -8.59 -13.51 -11.22
C ILE A 149 -9.96 -13.16 -11.81
N LEU A 150 -10.96 -13.99 -11.51
CA LEU A 150 -12.36 -13.68 -11.79
C LEU A 150 -12.79 -12.51 -10.89
N LEU A 151 -13.07 -11.36 -11.49
CA LEU A 151 -13.56 -10.16 -10.80
C LEU A 151 -15.08 -10.23 -10.60
N ASP A 152 -15.49 -11.20 -9.80
CA ASP A 152 -16.87 -11.41 -9.36
C ASP A 152 -16.95 -11.30 -7.83
N LYS A 153 -18.07 -10.76 -7.33
CA LYS A 153 -18.28 -10.52 -5.90
C LYS A 153 -18.19 -11.83 -5.11
N ASP A 154 -18.95 -12.84 -5.51
CA ASP A 154 -19.07 -14.08 -4.74
C ASP A 154 -17.77 -14.90 -4.83
N ALA A 155 -17.11 -14.89 -5.98
CA ALA A 155 -15.80 -15.50 -6.15
C ALA A 155 -14.74 -14.89 -5.22
N ILE A 156 -14.73 -13.57 -5.07
CA ILE A 156 -13.77 -12.88 -4.18
C ILE A 156 -14.07 -13.19 -2.71
N ILE A 157 -15.33 -13.12 -2.29
CA ILE A 157 -15.75 -13.48 -0.92
C ILE A 157 -15.34 -14.94 -0.61
N GLN A 158 -15.66 -15.85 -1.53
CA GLN A 158 -15.33 -17.27 -1.37
C GLN A 158 -13.82 -17.46 -1.23
N LYS A 159 -13.02 -16.84 -2.11
CA LYS A 159 -11.58 -17.02 -2.09
C LYS A 159 -10.94 -16.40 -0.83
N THR A 160 -11.34 -15.21 -0.41
CA THR A 160 -10.87 -14.60 0.85
C THR A 160 -11.16 -15.51 2.05
N ASN A 161 -12.35 -16.11 2.10
CA ASN A 161 -12.73 -17.07 3.13
C ASN A 161 -11.94 -18.39 3.08
N GLU A 162 -11.70 -18.93 1.89
CA GLU A 162 -10.88 -20.13 1.71
C GLU A 162 -9.46 -19.93 2.23
N LEU A 163 -8.83 -18.79 1.89
CA LEU A 163 -7.48 -18.45 2.34
C LEU A 163 -7.40 -18.39 3.87
N ALA A 164 -8.39 -17.79 4.53
CA ALA A 164 -8.43 -17.74 5.99
C ALA A 164 -8.71 -19.12 6.61
N LYS A 165 -9.62 -19.91 6.03
CA LYS A 165 -9.94 -21.28 6.49
C LYS A 165 -8.75 -22.22 6.44
N VAL A 166 -7.85 -22.08 5.46
CA VAL A 166 -6.61 -22.88 5.39
C VAL A 166 -5.76 -22.71 6.64
N VAL A 167 -5.77 -21.51 7.24
CA VAL A 167 -5.02 -21.21 8.46
C VAL A 167 -5.82 -21.55 9.72
N LEU A 168 -7.11 -21.20 9.76
CA LEU A 168 -7.94 -21.34 10.96
C LEU A 168 -8.49 -22.76 11.17
N GLY A 169 -8.65 -23.54 10.09
CA GLY A 169 -9.37 -24.81 10.12
C GLY A 169 -10.80 -24.61 10.63
N ARG A 170 -11.10 -25.20 11.80
CA ARG A 170 -12.43 -25.11 12.45
C ARG A 170 -12.50 -24.07 13.58
N LYS A 171 -11.42 -23.31 13.82
CA LYS A 171 -11.37 -22.34 14.92
C LYS A 171 -12.27 -21.14 14.63
N LYS A 172 -13.08 -20.75 15.62
CA LYS A 172 -13.97 -19.58 15.54
C LYS A 172 -13.23 -18.27 15.82
N PHE A 173 -12.33 -18.28 16.79
CA PHE A 173 -11.56 -17.11 17.22
C PHE A 173 -10.17 -17.07 16.61
N ILE A 174 -9.71 -15.87 16.26
CA ILE A 174 -8.42 -15.65 15.62
C ILE A 174 -7.37 -15.26 16.67
N GLN A 175 -6.38 -16.11 16.87
CA GLN A 175 -5.18 -15.79 17.64
C GLN A 175 -4.19 -14.99 16.79
N LEU A 176 -3.33 -14.19 17.44
CA LEU A 176 -2.36 -13.32 16.75
C LEU A 176 -1.43 -14.08 15.78
N SER A 177 -0.97 -15.28 16.14
CA SER A 177 -0.13 -16.11 15.27
C SER A 177 -0.85 -16.55 13.99
N ASN A 178 -2.14 -16.88 14.09
CA ASN A 178 -2.96 -17.23 12.94
C ASN A 178 -3.28 -15.99 12.10
N LEU A 179 -3.51 -14.83 12.74
CA LEU A 179 -3.73 -13.57 12.02
C LEU A 179 -2.57 -13.23 11.08
N ILE A 180 -1.33 -13.41 11.54
CA ILE A 180 -0.12 -13.16 10.73
C ILE A 180 -0.12 -14.06 9.49
N LYS A 181 -0.38 -15.37 9.66
CA LYS A 181 -0.45 -16.34 8.56
C LYS A 181 -1.60 -16.05 7.59
N ILE A 182 -2.76 -15.61 8.09
CA ILE A 182 -3.88 -15.17 7.25
C ILE A 182 -3.43 -14.00 6.38
N PHE A 183 -2.76 -13.00 6.97
CA PHE A 183 -2.27 -11.85 6.21
C PHE A 183 -1.21 -12.19 5.16
N GLU A 184 -0.38 -13.21 5.38
CA GLU A 184 0.57 -13.70 4.36
C GLU A 184 -0.15 -14.23 3.11
N LEU A 185 -1.34 -14.84 3.27
CA LEU A 185 -2.15 -15.34 2.16
C LEU A 185 -3.08 -14.28 1.56
N TRP A 186 -3.64 -13.42 2.40
CA TRP A 186 -4.58 -12.36 1.98
C TRP A 186 -3.89 -11.23 1.24
N LYS A 187 -2.73 -10.75 1.71
CA LYS A 187 -2.08 -9.57 1.14
C LYS A 187 -1.82 -9.72 -0.37
N PRO A 188 -1.17 -10.78 -0.88
CA PRO A 188 -0.94 -10.92 -2.32
C PRO A 188 -2.24 -10.99 -3.13
N PHE A 189 -3.24 -11.71 -2.60
CA PHE A 189 -4.54 -11.86 -3.27
C PHE A 189 -5.33 -10.55 -3.33
N HIS A 190 -5.51 -9.89 -2.18
CA HIS A 190 -6.21 -8.61 -2.09
C HIS A 190 -5.48 -7.52 -2.87
N GLU A 191 -4.14 -7.51 -2.87
CA GLU A 191 -3.34 -6.58 -3.67
C GLU A 191 -3.62 -6.74 -5.17
N ASN A 192 -3.67 -7.96 -5.68
CA ASN A 192 -3.99 -8.23 -7.07
C ASN A 192 -5.40 -7.75 -7.43
N ILE A 193 -6.39 -7.99 -6.56
CA ILE A 193 -7.76 -7.47 -6.74
C ILE A 193 -7.76 -5.94 -6.76
N LEU A 194 -7.15 -5.30 -5.75
CA LEU A 194 -7.13 -3.84 -5.60
C LEU A 194 -6.49 -3.18 -6.83
N ASN A 195 -5.37 -3.72 -7.32
CA ASN A 195 -4.69 -3.20 -8.51
C ASN A 195 -5.56 -3.24 -9.78
N LYS A 196 -6.55 -4.13 -9.84
CA LYS A 196 -7.49 -4.23 -10.97
C LYS A 196 -8.75 -3.40 -10.81
N ILE A 197 -9.27 -3.26 -9.58
CA ILE A 197 -10.55 -2.57 -9.35
C ILE A 197 -10.37 -1.07 -9.11
N LEU A 198 -9.29 -0.65 -8.43
CA LEU A 198 -9.11 0.74 -8.04
C LEU A 198 -9.01 1.72 -9.24
N PRO A 199 -8.35 1.38 -10.36
CA PRO A 199 -8.30 2.28 -11.54
C PRO A 199 -9.68 2.55 -12.18
N ILE A 200 -10.64 1.64 -11.98
CA ILE A 200 -11.98 1.67 -12.57
C ILE A 200 -13.07 1.69 -11.49
N LEU A 201 -12.76 2.24 -10.31
CA LEU A 201 -13.66 2.21 -9.15
C LEU A 201 -14.99 2.96 -9.36
N HIS A 202 -15.04 3.84 -10.37
CA HIS A 202 -16.23 4.58 -10.79
C HIS A 202 -17.28 3.70 -11.51
N GLU A 203 -16.94 2.46 -11.85
CA GLU A 203 -17.92 1.46 -12.27
C GLU A 203 -18.63 0.90 -11.04
N GLU A 204 -19.97 1.00 -11.00
CA GLU A 204 -20.79 0.59 -9.84
C GLU A 204 -20.48 -0.85 -9.39
N HIS A 205 -20.35 -1.78 -10.33
CA HIS A 205 -20.01 -3.17 -10.04
C HIS A 205 -18.63 -3.33 -9.35
N LYS A 206 -17.66 -2.47 -9.69
CA LYS A 206 -16.30 -2.52 -9.10
C LYS A 206 -16.30 -1.96 -7.68
N LEU A 207 -17.07 -0.91 -7.44
CA LEU A 207 -17.30 -0.42 -6.08
C LEU A 207 -17.97 -1.49 -5.21
N LEU A 208 -18.99 -2.18 -5.71
CA LEU A 208 -19.66 -3.27 -4.97
C LEU A 208 -18.71 -4.43 -4.63
N ILE A 209 -17.79 -4.77 -5.53
CA ILE A 209 -16.73 -5.74 -5.26
C ILE A 209 -15.83 -5.27 -4.12
N LEU A 210 -15.35 -4.02 -4.16
CA LEU A 210 -14.51 -3.44 -3.11
C LEU A 210 -15.22 -3.50 -1.75
N LEU A 211 -16.48 -3.06 -1.69
CA LEU A 211 -17.28 -3.06 -0.48
C LEU A 211 -17.47 -4.48 0.07
N SER A 212 -17.73 -5.45 -0.80
CA SER A 212 -17.89 -6.85 -0.40
C SER A 212 -16.61 -7.49 0.13
N LEU A 213 -15.45 -7.12 -0.44
CA LEU A 213 -14.15 -7.51 0.09
C LEU A 213 -13.93 -6.94 1.49
N LEU A 214 -14.21 -5.64 1.68
CA LEU A 214 -14.07 -4.99 2.99
C LEU A 214 -15.04 -5.57 4.03
N ASP A 215 -16.28 -5.84 3.66
CA ASP A 215 -17.27 -6.48 4.53
C ASP A 215 -16.78 -7.86 4.99
N THR A 216 -16.26 -8.66 4.05
CA THR A 216 -15.68 -9.97 4.38
C THR A 216 -14.52 -9.83 5.36
N ILE A 217 -13.62 -8.86 5.14
CA ILE A 217 -12.48 -8.62 6.04
C ILE A 217 -12.99 -8.19 7.43
N HIS A 218 -14.02 -7.35 7.51
CA HIS A 218 -14.61 -6.88 8.76
C HIS A 218 -15.18 -8.02 9.63
N GLU A 219 -15.77 -9.05 9.01
CA GLU A 219 -16.24 -10.23 9.74
C GLU A 219 -15.10 -10.95 10.49
N TYR A 220 -13.88 -10.98 9.94
CA TYR A 220 -12.73 -11.56 10.63
C TYR A 220 -12.18 -10.63 11.71
N GLU A 221 -12.27 -9.32 11.53
CA GLU A 221 -11.89 -8.34 12.56
C GLU A 221 -12.71 -8.55 13.84
N TYR A 222 -14.03 -8.75 13.70
CA TYR A 222 -14.94 -8.98 14.82
C TYR A 222 -14.64 -10.28 15.58
N ASN A 223 -14.04 -11.28 14.91
CA ASN A 223 -13.68 -12.57 15.51
C ASN A 223 -12.23 -12.60 16.07
N LEU A 224 -11.55 -11.45 16.13
CA LEU A 224 -10.20 -11.35 16.67
C LEU A 224 -10.20 -11.37 18.20
N ASP A 225 -9.53 -12.36 18.79
CA ASP A 225 -9.46 -12.56 20.25
C ASP A 225 -8.29 -11.80 20.90
N THR A 226 -7.85 -10.69 20.27
CA THR A 226 -6.67 -9.93 20.73
C THR A 226 -6.84 -8.45 20.46
N ASN A 227 -6.30 -7.60 21.34
CA ASN A 227 -6.25 -6.14 21.16
C ASN A 227 -5.11 -5.70 20.20
N SER A 228 -4.78 -6.51 19.19
CA SER A 228 -3.67 -6.23 18.30
C SER A 228 -4.00 -5.13 17.30
N ASN A 229 -3.12 -4.14 17.15
CA ASN A 229 -3.23 -3.11 16.11
C ASN A 229 -2.88 -3.61 14.70
N LYS A 230 -2.51 -4.89 14.52
CA LYS A 230 -2.11 -5.42 13.21
C LYS A 230 -3.26 -5.39 12.20
N PHE A 231 -4.48 -5.64 12.65
CA PHE A 231 -5.67 -5.58 11.80
C PHE A 231 -5.96 -4.15 11.36
N VAL A 232 -5.92 -3.21 12.31
CA VAL A 232 -6.05 -1.77 12.05
C VAL A 232 -5.03 -1.31 11.01
N LYS A 233 -3.74 -1.66 11.17
CA LYS A 233 -2.69 -1.32 10.20
C LYS A 233 -2.93 -1.92 8.81
N TYR A 234 -3.52 -3.11 8.75
CA TYR A 234 -3.82 -3.74 7.46
C TYR A 234 -4.97 -3.01 6.74
N ILE A 235 -6.03 -2.66 7.47
CA ILE A 235 -7.12 -1.84 6.96
C ILE A 235 -6.63 -0.44 6.57
N ASP A 236 -5.75 0.18 7.35
CA ASP A 236 -5.15 1.49 7.02
C ASP A 236 -4.46 1.48 5.65
N LEU A 237 -3.67 0.44 5.36
CA LEU A 237 -3.00 0.29 4.06
C LEU A 237 -3.99 0.14 2.90
N ILE A 238 -5.12 -0.55 3.10
CA ILE A 238 -6.16 -0.68 2.08
C ILE A 238 -6.84 0.68 1.86
N PHE A 239 -7.19 1.39 2.94
CA PHE A 239 -7.82 2.70 2.85
C PHE A 239 -6.92 3.76 2.23
N GLU A 240 -5.61 3.73 2.50
CA GLU A 240 -4.63 4.59 1.83
C GLU A 240 -4.64 4.38 0.30
N LYS A 241 -4.73 3.13 -0.17
CA LYS A 241 -4.85 2.84 -1.61
C LYS A 241 -6.17 3.34 -2.19
N ILE A 242 -7.28 3.19 -1.47
CA ILE A 242 -8.60 3.69 -1.89
C ILE A 242 -8.58 5.22 -2.01
N GLU A 243 -8.07 5.92 -0.98
CA GLU A 243 -7.92 7.37 -0.97
C GLU A 243 -7.10 7.84 -2.16
N ASN A 244 -5.93 7.25 -2.37
CA ASN A 244 -5.07 7.58 -3.50
C ASN A 244 -5.78 7.34 -4.86
N ALA A 245 -6.49 6.22 -5.03
CA ALA A 245 -7.22 5.92 -6.25
C ALA A 245 -8.33 6.95 -6.55
N ILE A 246 -9.04 7.40 -5.52
CA ILE A 246 -10.06 8.46 -5.64
C ILE A 246 -9.42 9.80 -5.98
N LEU A 247 -8.28 10.13 -5.36
CA LEU A 247 -7.58 11.40 -5.58
C LEU A 247 -6.94 11.51 -6.98
N VAL A 248 -6.42 10.42 -7.54
CA VAL A 248 -5.83 10.42 -8.89
C VAL A 248 -6.87 10.27 -10.00
N SER A 249 -8.10 9.89 -9.67
CA SER A 249 -9.20 9.81 -10.64
C SER A 249 -9.53 11.20 -11.21
N ASN A 250 -9.97 11.23 -12.47
CA ASN A 250 -10.51 12.46 -13.05
C ASN A 250 -11.76 12.93 -12.29
N GLU A 251 -12.13 14.20 -12.47
CA GLU A 251 -13.23 14.81 -11.71
C GLU A 251 -14.57 14.06 -11.86
N GLU A 252 -14.93 13.63 -13.06
CA GLU A 252 -16.19 12.94 -13.31
C GLU A 252 -16.25 11.57 -12.62
N ASN A 253 -15.18 10.79 -12.75
CA ASN A 253 -15.04 9.49 -12.09
C ASN A 253 -15.06 9.64 -10.57
N ARG A 254 -14.34 10.64 -10.03
CA ARG A 254 -14.31 10.95 -8.60
C ARG A 254 -15.71 11.30 -8.10
N TYR A 255 -16.45 12.15 -8.83
CA TYR A 255 -17.82 12.53 -8.49
C TYR A 255 -18.73 11.30 -8.42
N LYS A 256 -18.64 10.42 -9.41
CA LYS A 256 -19.42 9.19 -9.47
C LYS A 256 -19.12 8.25 -8.29
N ILE A 257 -17.85 8.04 -7.97
CA ILE A 257 -17.43 7.22 -6.82
C ILE A 257 -18.06 7.77 -5.53
N LEU A 258 -17.95 9.07 -5.28
CA LEU A 258 -18.51 9.70 -4.08
C LEU A 258 -20.03 9.58 -4.01
N SER A 259 -20.73 9.83 -5.11
CA SER A 259 -22.19 9.70 -5.16
C SER A 259 -22.63 8.27 -4.85
N ASP A 260 -21.95 7.27 -5.40
CA ASP A 260 -22.29 5.87 -5.17
C ASP A 260 -21.91 5.41 -3.74
N LEU A 261 -20.82 5.92 -3.17
CA LEU A 261 -20.48 5.73 -1.75
C LEU A 261 -21.55 6.32 -0.84
N ILE A 262 -22.00 7.55 -1.11
CA ILE A 262 -23.06 8.24 -0.36
C ILE A 262 -24.35 7.40 -0.39
N LYS A 263 -24.79 6.95 -1.57
CA LYS A 263 -25.99 6.09 -1.70
C LYS A 263 -25.91 4.81 -0.87
N ASN A 264 -24.73 4.20 -0.78
CA ASN A 264 -24.54 2.92 -0.13
C ASN A 264 -24.09 3.01 1.34
N ILE A 265 -23.81 4.21 1.87
CA ILE A 265 -23.10 4.43 3.15
C ILE A 265 -23.74 3.75 4.36
N LYS A 266 -25.06 3.54 4.34
CA LYS A 266 -25.80 2.88 5.43
C LYS A 266 -25.52 1.39 5.54
N LYS A 267 -25.09 0.75 4.45
CA LYS A 267 -24.87 -0.71 4.36
C LYS A 267 -23.39 -1.09 4.44
N ILE A 268 -22.50 -0.10 4.48
CA ILE A 268 -21.06 -0.28 4.36
C ILE A 268 -20.42 -0.47 5.75
N ASN A 269 -19.65 -1.55 5.94
CA ASN A 269 -18.72 -1.65 7.07
C ASN A 269 -17.56 -0.64 6.90
N TYR A 270 -16.90 -0.26 7.99
CA TYR A 270 -15.92 0.84 7.99
C TYR A 270 -16.50 2.20 7.53
N ARG A 271 -17.82 2.38 7.68
CA ARG A 271 -18.56 3.60 7.34
C ARG A 271 -17.85 4.90 7.72
N THR A 272 -17.30 4.95 8.94
CA THR A 272 -16.59 6.13 9.46
C THR A 272 -15.45 6.55 8.55
N ARG A 273 -14.66 5.59 8.06
CA ARG A 273 -13.51 5.88 7.18
C ARG A 273 -13.98 6.44 5.84
N PHE A 274 -15.00 5.83 5.23
CA PHE A 274 -15.55 6.34 3.97
C PHE A 274 -16.15 7.74 4.10
N LEU A 275 -16.81 8.06 5.21
CA LEU A 275 -17.32 9.42 5.43
C LEU A 275 -16.20 10.46 5.51
N ILE A 276 -15.08 10.13 6.17
CA ILE A 276 -13.91 11.00 6.20
C ILE A 276 -13.34 11.19 4.80
N ILE A 277 -13.25 10.12 4.00
CA ILE A 277 -12.82 10.19 2.60
C ILE A 277 -13.74 11.12 1.80
N ILE A 278 -15.05 10.96 1.93
CA ILE A 278 -16.03 11.80 1.23
C ILE A 278 -15.80 13.27 1.60
N LEU A 279 -15.75 13.60 2.90
CA LEU A 279 -15.57 14.98 3.38
C LEU A 279 -14.28 15.62 2.85
N LYS A 280 -13.14 14.93 2.98
CA LYS A 280 -11.85 15.40 2.45
C LYS A 280 -11.85 15.59 0.93
N THR A 281 -12.60 14.75 0.22
CA THR A 281 -12.61 14.75 -1.24
C THR A 281 -13.56 15.80 -1.82
N ILE A 282 -14.64 16.18 -1.11
CA ILE A 282 -15.59 17.22 -1.56
C ILE A 282 -14.89 18.54 -1.88
N GLU A 283 -13.88 18.89 -1.11
CA GLU A 283 -13.11 20.13 -1.26
C GLU A 283 -12.29 20.20 -2.55
N THR A 284 -12.07 19.06 -3.21
CA THR A 284 -11.29 18.98 -4.46
C THR A 284 -12.10 19.33 -5.71
N PHE A 285 -13.42 19.52 -5.58
CA PHE A 285 -14.30 19.84 -6.69
C PHE A 285 -14.49 21.36 -6.85
N PRO A 286 -14.92 21.81 -8.05
CA PRO A 286 -15.47 23.15 -8.23
C PRO A 286 -16.68 23.38 -7.32
N LYS A 287 -16.85 24.64 -6.87
CA LYS A 287 -17.86 25.05 -5.88
C LYS A 287 -19.25 24.47 -6.12
N GLU A 288 -19.77 24.51 -7.35
CA GLU A 288 -21.10 23.98 -7.68
C GLU A 288 -21.23 22.48 -7.39
N LYS A 289 -20.21 21.69 -7.77
CA LYS A 289 -20.19 20.24 -7.50
C LYS A 289 -19.97 19.96 -6.02
N SER A 290 -19.05 20.67 -5.37
CA SER A 290 -18.84 20.54 -3.92
C SER A 290 -20.12 20.79 -3.14
N ASP A 291 -20.85 21.86 -3.47
CA ASP A 291 -22.12 22.22 -2.83
C ASP A 291 -23.17 21.12 -2.98
N LYS A 292 -23.27 20.53 -4.18
CA LYS A 292 -24.20 19.43 -4.46
C LYS A 292 -23.86 18.17 -3.66
N ILE A 293 -22.60 17.72 -3.68
CA ILE A 293 -22.19 16.51 -2.94
C ILE A 293 -22.32 16.74 -1.44
N PHE A 294 -21.95 17.93 -0.94
CA PHE A 294 -22.07 18.27 0.46
C PHE A 294 -23.53 18.24 0.91
N PHE A 295 -24.45 18.80 0.11
CA PHE A 295 -25.89 18.68 0.39
C PHE A 295 -26.36 17.22 0.44
N GLU A 296 -26.00 16.40 -0.54
CA GLU A 296 -26.32 14.95 -0.56
C GLU A 296 -25.78 14.24 0.69
N PHE A 297 -24.56 14.55 1.11
CA PHE A 297 -23.95 14.03 2.35
C PHE A 297 -24.75 14.45 3.58
N MET A 298 -25.15 15.73 3.66
CA MET A 298 -25.87 16.27 4.81
C MET A 298 -27.29 15.72 4.95
N LEU A 299 -27.95 15.33 3.85
CA LEU A 299 -29.23 14.62 3.90
C LEU A 299 -29.12 13.26 4.60
N LEU A 300 -27.96 12.60 4.51
CA LEU A 300 -27.75 11.31 5.17
C LEU A 300 -27.34 11.49 6.63
N PHE A 301 -26.66 12.58 6.98
CA PHE A 301 -26.06 12.80 8.30
C PHE A 301 -26.97 12.46 9.51
N PRO A 302 -28.28 12.83 9.54
CA PRO A 302 -29.17 12.50 10.66
C PRO A 302 -29.37 10.99 10.89
N SER A 303 -29.27 10.18 9.84
CA SER A 303 -29.44 8.72 9.95
C SER A 303 -28.18 7.98 10.42
N VAL A 304 -27.10 8.73 10.63
CA VAL A 304 -25.75 8.19 10.82
C VAL A 304 -25.15 8.70 12.17
N LEU A 305 -25.93 9.50 12.92
CA LEU A 305 -25.65 10.32 14.12
C LEU A 305 -24.82 9.73 15.28
N ARG A 306 -24.53 8.43 15.33
CA ARG A 306 -23.57 7.88 16.31
C ARG A 306 -22.16 8.02 15.80
N PHE A 307 -21.72 9.25 15.55
CA PHE A 307 -20.41 9.48 14.96
C PHE A 307 -19.31 9.55 16.00
N GLU A 308 -18.22 8.84 15.68
CA GLU A 308 -16.93 8.99 16.30
C GLU A 308 -16.42 10.42 16.13
N TYR A 309 -15.60 10.85 17.08
CA TYR A 309 -14.96 12.17 17.12
C TYR A 309 -14.34 12.61 15.78
N SER A 310 -13.67 11.70 15.09
CA SER A 310 -12.95 11.96 13.84
C SER A 310 -13.84 12.58 12.76
N ILE A 311 -15.10 12.13 12.64
CA ILE A 311 -16.04 12.65 11.65
C ILE A 311 -16.54 14.03 12.03
N LYS A 312 -16.81 14.28 13.32
CA LYS A 312 -17.28 15.60 13.78
C LYS A 312 -16.28 16.70 13.44
N LYS A 313 -14.99 16.40 13.65
CA LYS A 313 -13.89 17.30 13.33
C LYS A 313 -13.79 17.54 11.83
N GLU A 314 -13.77 16.46 11.03
CA GLU A 314 -13.68 16.59 9.57
C GLU A 314 -14.90 17.33 8.99
N LEU A 315 -16.11 17.04 9.47
CA LEU A 315 -17.32 17.73 9.04
C LEU A 315 -17.23 19.23 9.30
N TYR A 316 -16.80 19.63 10.49
CA TYR A 316 -16.60 21.05 10.80
C TYR A 316 -15.58 21.70 9.87
N ILE A 317 -14.42 21.07 9.67
CA ILE A 317 -13.37 21.58 8.78
C ILE A 317 -13.91 21.78 7.37
N THR A 318 -14.58 20.77 6.80
CA THR A 318 -15.17 20.84 5.45
C THR A 318 -16.28 21.89 5.39
N THR A 319 -17.14 21.99 6.42
CA THR A 319 -18.20 23.00 6.51
C THR A 319 -17.63 24.42 6.49
N MET A 320 -16.52 24.65 7.19
CA MET A 320 -15.82 25.94 7.22
C MET A 320 -15.20 26.28 5.86
N LYS A 321 -14.48 25.33 5.25
CA LYS A 321 -13.81 25.57 3.96
C LYS A 321 -14.79 25.83 2.81
N LEU A 322 -15.98 25.24 2.87
CA LEU A 322 -17.04 25.48 1.89
C LEU A 322 -17.90 26.72 2.20
N ASP A 323 -17.60 27.46 3.27
CA ASP A 323 -18.40 28.59 3.76
C ASP A 323 -19.88 28.22 3.97
N LYS A 324 -20.10 27.04 4.57
CA LYS A 324 -21.43 26.45 4.80
C LYS A 324 -21.87 26.47 6.26
N LEU A 325 -21.05 27.00 7.17
CA LEU A 325 -21.38 27.03 8.60
C LEU A 325 -22.75 27.67 8.88
N PRO A 326 -23.13 28.82 8.28
CA PRO A 326 -24.44 29.42 8.52
C PRO A 326 -25.64 28.53 8.16
N SER A 327 -25.46 27.61 7.21
CA SER A 327 -26.53 26.72 6.74
C SER A 327 -26.61 25.39 7.50
N TYR A 328 -25.54 25.00 8.19
CA TYR A 328 -25.42 23.66 8.79
C TYR A 328 -24.85 23.65 10.22
N TYR A 329 -24.85 24.79 10.91
CA TYR A 329 -24.32 24.90 12.28
C TYR A 329 -25.00 23.92 13.24
N ASP A 330 -26.29 23.64 13.06
CA ASP A 330 -27.11 22.74 13.88
C ASP A 330 -26.67 21.26 13.76
N LYS A 331 -25.82 20.94 12.78
CA LYS A 331 -25.22 19.61 12.61
C LYS A 331 -23.83 19.50 13.23
N ILE A 332 -23.22 20.60 13.64
CA ILE A 332 -21.92 20.63 14.30
C ILE A 332 -22.12 20.45 15.80
N LEU A 333 -21.72 19.29 16.32
CA LEU A 333 -21.95 18.90 17.72
C LEU A 333 -20.67 18.97 18.55
N PRO A 334 -20.76 19.30 19.85
CA PRO A 334 -19.61 19.26 20.75
C PRO A 334 -18.93 17.88 20.74
N SER A 335 -17.61 17.90 20.91
CA SER A 335 -16.81 16.70 21.10
C SER A 335 -16.44 16.53 22.57
N VAL A 336 -16.49 15.29 23.07
CA VAL A 336 -16.03 14.96 24.41
C VAL A 336 -14.49 15.01 24.42
N HIS A 337 -13.91 15.73 25.39
CA HIS A 337 -12.46 15.88 25.56
C HIS A 337 -11.68 16.54 24.40
N ASP A 338 -12.31 17.11 23.37
CA ASP A 338 -11.63 17.97 22.39
C ASP A 338 -11.96 19.44 22.62
N ASP A 339 -11.22 20.02 23.55
CA ASP A 339 -11.39 21.39 23.97
C ASP A 339 -10.98 22.41 22.91
N GLU A 340 -10.00 22.07 22.07
CA GLU A 340 -9.53 22.97 21.00
C GLU A 340 -10.61 23.09 19.93
N TYR A 341 -11.13 21.96 19.45
CA TYR A 341 -12.27 21.92 18.54
C TYR A 341 -13.47 22.68 19.10
N ASN A 342 -13.88 22.37 20.33
CA ASN A 342 -15.06 22.98 20.93
C ASN A 342 -14.93 24.51 21.04
N THR A 343 -13.75 25.00 21.44
CA THR A 343 -13.50 26.43 21.55
C THR A 343 -13.52 27.09 20.16
N GLN A 344 -12.87 26.49 19.16
CA GLN A 344 -12.83 27.01 17.80
C GLN A 344 -14.24 27.12 17.19
N VAL A 345 -15.07 26.09 17.35
CA VAL A 345 -16.46 26.11 16.85
C VAL A 345 -17.23 27.30 17.44
N VAL A 346 -17.16 27.51 18.76
CA VAL A 346 -17.88 28.62 19.41
C VAL A 346 -17.38 29.98 18.89
N VAL A 347 -16.07 30.14 18.70
CA VAL A 347 -15.50 31.38 18.13
C VAL A 347 -16.04 31.65 16.72
N GLU A 348 -16.13 30.63 15.86
CA GLU A 348 -16.70 30.81 14.53
C GLU A 348 -18.21 31.11 14.58
N LEU A 349 -18.97 30.45 15.47
CA LEU A 349 -20.40 30.75 15.66
C LEU A 349 -20.63 32.21 16.08
N ILE A 350 -19.75 32.78 16.91
CA ILE A 350 -19.78 34.20 17.29
C ILE A 350 -19.54 35.09 16.07
N LYS A 351 -18.53 34.79 15.24
CA LYS A 351 -18.22 35.58 14.03
C LYS A 351 -19.41 35.65 13.06
N TYR A 352 -20.14 34.56 12.89
CA TYR A 352 -21.35 34.50 12.06
C TYR A 352 -22.61 34.98 12.79
N LYS A 353 -22.49 35.47 14.04
CA LYS A 353 -23.61 35.95 14.89
C LYS A 353 -24.68 34.89 15.16
N ILE A 354 -24.28 33.62 15.19
CA ILE A 354 -25.14 32.46 15.49
C ILE A 354 -25.15 32.25 17.00
N TYR A 355 -25.62 33.25 17.73
CA TYR A 355 -25.43 33.37 19.18
C TYR A 355 -26.18 32.32 19.99
N ASP A 356 -27.46 32.06 19.69
CA ASP A 356 -28.28 31.11 20.44
C ASP A 356 -27.69 29.69 20.41
N TYR A 357 -27.26 29.26 19.22
CA TYR A 357 -26.57 27.98 19.08
C TYR A 357 -25.18 28.01 19.70
N GLY A 358 -24.43 29.11 19.54
CA GLY A 358 -23.12 29.29 20.18
C GLY A 358 -23.16 29.12 21.71
N ILE A 359 -24.17 29.70 22.37
CA ILE A 359 -24.39 29.52 23.81
C ILE A 359 -24.72 28.06 24.13
N THR A 360 -25.65 27.47 23.39
CA THR A 360 -26.09 26.07 23.61
C THR A 360 -24.91 25.11 23.47
N PHE A 361 -24.14 25.25 22.39
CA PHE A 361 -22.94 24.46 22.12
C PHE A 361 -21.89 24.64 23.21
N ALA A 362 -21.59 25.88 23.61
CA ALA A 362 -20.59 26.16 24.64
C ALA A 362 -20.97 25.55 25.99
N LEU A 363 -22.24 25.63 26.39
CA LEU A 363 -22.74 25.03 27.63
C LEU A 363 -22.66 23.50 27.61
N GLU A 364 -22.94 22.87 26.48
CA GLU A 364 -22.78 21.43 26.33
C GLU A 364 -21.30 21.02 26.34
N ALA A 365 -20.43 21.77 25.66
CA ALA A 365 -18.97 21.55 25.70
C ALA A 365 -18.41 21.69 27.13
N ILE A 366 -18.89 22.65 27.94
CA ILE A 366 -18.49 22.81 29.34
C ILE A 366 -18.83 21.58 30.19
N LYS A 367 -19.97 20.92 29.92
CA LYS A 367 -20.35 19.68 30.61
C LYS A 367 -19.44 18.51 30.27
N ASN A 368 -18.87 18.52 29.06
CA ASN A 368 -18.09 17.42 28.49
C ASN A 368 -16.57 17.59 28.66
N THR A 369 -16.12 18.64 29.36
CA THR A 369 -14.69 18.90 29.60
C THR A 369 -14.36 18.88 31.08
N ASP A 370 -13.21 18.30 31.42
CA ASP A 370 -12.62 18.35 32.76
C ASP A 370 -11.60 19.50 32.89
N SER A 371 -11.21 20.12 31.78
CA SER A 371 -10.20 21.16 31.75
C SER A 371 -10.75 22.50 32.23
N TYR A 372 -10.28 22.95 33.41
CA TYR A 372 -10.57 24.28 33.94
C TYR A 372 -10.22 25.40 32.95
N LYS A 373 -9.05 25.30 32.30
CA LYS A 373 -8.59 26.27 31.29
C LYS A 373 -9.59 26.40 30.14
N ASN A 374 -10.22 25.31 29.73
CA ASN A 374 -11.15 25.32 28.60
C ASN A 374 -12.56 25.71 29.03
N LYS A 375 -12.98 25.37 30.26
CA LYS A 375 -14.18 25.97 30.87
C LYS A 375 -14.08 27.49 30.89
N ILE A 376 -12.95 28.04 31.34
CA ILE A 376 -12.68 29.48 31.34
C ILE A 376 -12.88 30.07 29.94
N LYS A 377 -12.25 29.50 28.90
CA LYS A 377 -12.41 29.98 27.52
C LYS A 377 -13.87 29.93 27.04
N LEU A 378 -14.57 28.84 27.29
CA LEU A 378 -15.97 28.68 26.88
C LEU A 378 -16.89 29.66 27.61
N TYR A 379 -16.68 29.90 28.91
CA TYR A 379 -17.40 30.94 29.65
C TYR A 379 -17.09 32.35 29.14
N THR A 380 -15.82 32.65 28.81
CA THR A 380 -15.45 33.93 28.18
C THR A 380 -16.22 34.15 26.87
N ASN A 381 -16.32 33.12 26.03
CA ASN A 381 -17.09 33.19 24.79
C ASN A 381 -18.59 33.43 25.05
N ILE A 382 -19.19 32.77 26.04
CA ILE A 382 -20.59 33.02 26.43
C ILE A 382 -20.78 34.46 26.91
N ILE A 383 -19.85 34.98 27.72
CA ILE A 383 -19.88 36.37 28.21
C ILE A 383 -19.79 37.35 27.04
N GLN A 384 -18.92 37.08 26.05
CA GLN A 384 -18.82 37.89 24.84
C GLN A 384 -20.15 37.94 24.09
N ILE A 385 -20.79 36.79 23.87
CA ILE A 385 -22.09 36.71 23.17
C ILE A 385 -23.14 37.59 23.86
N TYR A 386 -23.34 37.43 25.17
CA TYR A 386 -24.34 38.23 25.89
C TYR A 386 -23.98 39.71 25.95
N SER A 387 -22.69 40.05 25.94
CA SER A 387 -22.23 41.44 25.86
C SER A 387 -22.57 42.07 24.51
N GLU A 388 -22.37 41.34 23.41
CA GLU A 388 -22.74 41.78 22.05
C GLU A 388 -24.27 41.92 21.87
N LEU A 389 -25.05 41.07 22.57
CA LEU A 389 -26.51 41.16 22.63
C LEU A 389 -27.04 42.27 23.56
N GLY A 390 -26.19 42.89 24.37
CA GLY A 390 -26.60 43.88 25.38
C GLY A 390 -27.33 43.29 26.60
N ASP A 391 -27.31 41.97 26.80
CA ASP A 391 -27.97 41.28 27.91
C ASP A 391 -27.10 41.30 29.18
N LYS A 392 -27.19 42.41 29.91
CA LYS A 392 -26.44 42.62 31.15
C LYS A 392 -26.75 41.58 32.23
N ILE A 393 -27.96 41.01 32.24
CA ILE A 393 -28.38 40.05 33.27
C ILE A 393 -27.59 38.75 33.08
N ASN A 394 -27.58 38.21 31.85
CA ASN A 394 -26.86 36.99 31.58
C ASN A 394 -25.34 37.20 31.55
N THR A 395 -24.84 38.35 31.08
CA THR A 395 -23.42 38.71 31.20
C THR A 395 -22.93 38.62 32.65
N ASN A 396 -23.65 39.26 33.58
CA ASN A 396 -23.30 39.20 35.01
C ASN A 396 -23.41 37.78 35.60
N LYS A 397 -24.42 37.02 35.19
CA LYS A 397 -24.60 35.61 35.61
C LYS A 397 -23.39 34.76 35.21
N TYR A 398 -22.96 34.83 33.96
CA TYR A 398 -21.85 34.03 33.47
C TYR A 398 -20.48 34.53 33.93
N GLN A 399 -20.31 35.84 34.19
CA GLN A 399 -19.12 36.37 34.89
C GLN A 399 -18.96 35.79 36.29
N LYS A 400 -20.06 35.67 37.06
CA LYS A 400 -20.03 35.03 38.39
C LYS A 400 -19.68 33.54 38.32
N LEU A 401 -20.16 32.84 37.30
CA LEU A 401 -19.81 31.43 37.08
C LEU A 401 -18.36 31.27 36.66
N PHE A 402 -17.89 32.12 35.75
CA PHE A 402 -16.49 32.21 35.33
C PHE A 402 -15.54 32.44 36.51
N ALA A 403 -15.88 33.36 37.43
CA ALA A 403 -15.07 33.67 38.61
C ALA A 403 -14.91 32.49 39.60
N ARG A 404 -15.70 31.41 39.47
CA ARG A 404 -15.51 30.19 40.29
C ARG A 404 -14.38 29.30 39.79
N TYR A 405 -13.84 29.59 38.61
CA TYR A 405 -12.81 28.79 37.95
C TYR A 405 -11.46 29.50 37.86
N ILE A 406 -11.40 30.76 38.29
CA ILE A 406 -10.17 31.51 38.61
C ILE A 406 -9.89 31.29 40.10
#